data_AF-A0A948F5K6-F1
#
_entry.id   AF-A0A948F5K6-F1
#
_cell.length_a   1.000
_cell.length_b   1.000
_cell.length_c   1.000
_cell.angle_alpha   90.00
_cell.angle_beta   90.00
_cell.angle_gamma   90.00
#
_symmetry.space_group_name_H-M   'P 1'
#
loop_
_entity.id
_entity.type
_entity.pdbx_description
1 polymer ?
#
loop_
_entity_poly.entity_id
_entity_poly.type
_entity_poly.pdbx_seq_one_letter_code
_entity_poly.pdbx_strand_id
1 'polypeptide(L)' 'MLNTLKSGETIEIDFNGVIALGPSWGDEFISPILKKYKGKVKLLNHSNASVKATLQILKEIREKEEGESKK' A
#
# COMPACT_ATOMS: atom_id res chain seq x y z
N MET A 1 -9.66 15.07 1.09
CA MET A 1 -9.73 13.64 0.70
C MET A 1 -9.43 13.51 -0.78
N LEU A 2 -8.71 12.46 -1.20
CA LEU A 2 -8.44 12.17 -2.62
C LEU A 2 -9.71 11.59 -3.26
N ASN A 3 -10.52 12.45 -3.89
CA ASN A 3 -11.86 12.07 -4.34
C ASN A 3 -11.94 11.59 -5.79
N THR A 4 -11.03 12.00 -6.68
CA THR A 4 -11.05 11.55 -8.09
C THR A 4 -9.67 11.68 -8.74
N LEU A 5 -9.17 10.63 -9.40
CA LEU A 5 -8.02 10.72 -10.31
C LEU A 5 -8.53 10.94 -11.74
N LYS A 6 -7.93 11.85 -12.50
CA LYS A 6 -8.21 12.02 -13.93
C LYS A 6 -7.70 10.82 -14.73
N SER A 7 -8.18 10.69 -15.97
CA SER A 7 -7.64 9.70 -16.90
C SER A 7 -6.15 9.94 -17.12
N GLY A 8 -5.33 8.90 -16.96
CA GLY A 8 -3.87 8.97 -17.08
C GLY A 8 -3.09 9.36 -15.82
N GLU A 9 -3.75 9.79 -14.74
CA GLU A 9 -3.06 10.11 -13.49
C GLU A 9 -2.72 8.85 -12.69
N THR A 10 -1.50 8.83 -12.13
CA THR A 10 -1.01 7.80 -11.20
C THR A 10 -0.74 8.42 -9.83
N ILE A 11 -0.91 7.63 -8.78
CA ILE A 11 -0.51 7.99 -7.41
C ILE A 11 0.90 7.47 -7.19
N GLU A 12 1.80 8.32 -6.74
CA GLU A 12 3.15 7.95 -6.33
C GLU A 12 3.27 8.06 -4.81
N ILE A 13 3.67 6.97 -4.16
CA ILE A 13 3.95 6.93 -2.73
C ILE A 13 5.45 6.79 -2.58
N ASP A 14 6.11 7.87 -2.20
CA ASP A 14 7.55 7.93 -2.05
C ASP A 14 7.96 7.70 -0.59
N PHE A 15 8.78 6.68 -0.36
CA PHE A 15 9.34 6.34 0.94
C PHE A 15 10.73 6.95 1.21
N ASN A 16 11.18 7.90 0.38
CA ASN A 16 12.42 8.61 0.61
C ASN A 16 12.41 9.31 1.99
N GLY A 17 13.50 9.15 2.75
CA GLY A 17 13.61 9.68 4.11
C GLY A 17 12.83 8.89 5.18
N VAL A 18 12.04 7.87 4.80
CA VAL A 18 11.38 6.99 5.79
C VAL A 18 12.41 6.07 6.42
N ILE A 19 12.54 6.18 7.74
CA ILE A 19 13.46 5.34 8.54
C ILE A 19 12.76 4.04 8.94
N ALA A 20 11.52 4.13 9.42
CA ALA A 20 10.70 3.00 9.84
C ALA A 20 9.24 3.18 9.42
N LEU A 21 8.60 2.07 9.06
CA LEU A 21 7.18 1.97 8.71
C LEU A 21 6.54 0.90 9.60
N GLY A 22 5.43 1.25 10.25
CA GLY A 22 4.69 0.32 11.12
C GLY A 22 3.56 -0.37 10.34
N PRO A 23 3.31 -1.68 10.55
CA PRO A 23 2.20 -2.38 9.90
C PRO A 23 0.83 -1.72 10.07
N SER A 24 0.48 -1.31 11.29
CA SER A 24 -0.82 -0.66 11.56
C SER A 24 -1.00 0.65 10.78
N TRP A 25 0.06 1.46 10.65
CA TRP A 25 0.00 2.69 9.86
C TRP A 25 -0.11 2.38 8.36
N GLY A 26 0.67 1.40 7.89
CA GLY A 26 0.57 0.93 6.51
C GLY A 26 -0.83 0.42 6.17
N ASP A 27 -1.48 -0.27 7.10
CA ASP A 27 -2.81 -0.80 6.90
C ASP A 27 -3.91 0.29 6.96
N GLU A 28 -3.75 1.29 7.83
CA GLU A 28 -4.71 2.39 7.94
C GLU A 28 -4.65 3.33 6.72
N PHE A 29 -3.46 3.61 6.19
CA PHE A 29 -3.27 4.66 5.18
C PHE A 29 -2.93 4.14 3.78
N ILE A 30 -2.02 3.17 3.64
CA ILE A 30 -1.54 2.70 2.33
C ILE A 30 -2.51 1.69 1.72
N SER A 31 -2.97 0.76 2.56
CA SER A 31 -3.92 -0.29 2.21
C SER A 31 -5.17 0.25 1.48
N PRO A 32 -5.91 1.26 1.98
CA PRO A 32 -7.10 1.77 1.29
C PRO A 32 -6.78 2.39 -0.08
N ILE A 33 -5.63 3.04 -0.22
CA ILE A 33 -5.18 3.65 -1.48
C ILE A 33 -4.92 2.57 -2.53
N LEU A 34 -4.17 1.51 -2.16
CA LEU A 34 -3.89 0.38 -3.05
C LEU A 34 -5.17 -0.33 -3.48
N LYS A 35 -6.16 -0.46 -2.58
CA LYS A 35 -7.46 -1.08 -2.86
C LYS A 35 -8.31 -0.22 -3.79
N LYS A 36 -8.35 1.10 -3.57
CA LYS A 36 -9.18 2.04 -4.35
C LYS A 36 -8.62 2.30 -5.74
N TYR A 37 -7.30 2.33 -5.90
CA TYR A 37 -6.62 2.73 -7.14
C TYR A 37 -5.78 1.61 -7.75
N LYS A 38 -6.33 0.38 -7.78
CA LYS A 38 -5.65 -0.81 -8.34
C LYS A 38 -5.01 -0.52 -9.70
N GLY A 39 -3.72 -0.83 -9.82
CA GLY A 39 -2.94 -0.62 -11.06
C GLY A 39 -2.54 0.83 -11.35
N LYS A 40 -2.91 1.80 -10.51
CA LYS A 40 -2.56 3.23 -10.65
C LYS A 40 -1.65 3.77 -9.54
N VAL A 41 -1.21 2.91 -8.61
CA VAL A 41 -0.30 3.30 -7.52
C VAL A 41 1.10 2.78 -7.82
N LYS A 42 2.09 3.66 -7.78
CA LYS A 42 3.52 3.34 -7.81
C LYS A 42 4.13 3.58 -6.44
N LEU A 43 4.85 2.59 -5.94
CA LEU A 43 5.65 2.73 -4.73
C LEU A 43 7.06 3.11 -5.16
N LEU A 44 7.61 4.19 -4.61
CA LEU A 44 8.96 4.69 -4.91
C LEU A 44 9.86 4.57 -3.69
N ASN A 45 11.17 4.38 -3.89
CA ASN A 45 12.19 4.33 -2.83
C ASN A 45 11.91 3.33 -1.67
N HIS A 46 11.16 2.27 -1.93
CA HIS A 46 10.78 1.25 -0.94
C HIS A 46 11.88 0.19 -0.69
N SER A 47 13.15 0.55 -0.87
CA SER A 47 14.27 -0.38 -0.69
C SER A 47 14.61 -0.63 0.79
N ASN A 48 14.20 0.29 1.68
CA ASN A 48 14.35 0.21 3.13
C ASN A 48 13.75 -1.11 3.69
N ALA A 49 14.49 -1.78 4.57
CA ALA A 49 14.11 -3.07 5.13
C ALA A 49 12.80 -3.03 5.95
N SER A 50 12.58 -1.98 6.75
CA SER A 50 11.34 -1.79 7.49
C SER A 50 10.16 -1.59 6.53
N VAL A 51 10.33 -0.77 5.49
CA VAL A 51 9.29 -0.56 4.47
C VAL A 51 8.94 -1.87 3.77
N LYS A 52 9.93 -2.65 3.33
CA LYS A 52 9.71 -3.96 2.69
C LYS A 52 8.97 -4.93 3.59
N ALA A 53 9.40 -5.05 4.86
CA ALA A 53 8.79 -5.95 5.82
C ALA A 53 7.30 -5.59 6.03
N THR A 54 6.99 -4.31 6.19
CA THR A 54 5.60 -3.87 6.32
C THR A 54 4.78 -4.16 5.07
N LEU A 55 5.28 -3.84 3.87
CA LEU A 55 4.56 -4.12 2.62
C LEU A 55 4.29 -5.62 2.44
N GLN A 56 5.23 -6.48 2.84
CA GLN A 56 5.04 -7.93 2.85
C GLN A 56 3.95 -8.37 3.84
N ILE A 57 3.98 -7.85 5.07
CA ILE A 57 2.94 -8.14 6.08
C ILE A 57 1.55 -7.73 5.57
N LEU A 58 1.43 -6.54 4.98
CA LEU A 58 0.16 -6.06 4.42
C LEU A 58 -0.36 -6.96 3.29
N LYS A 59 0.55 -7.48 2.46
CA LYS A 59 0.20 -8.43 1.40
C LYS A 59 -0.34 -9.73 1.99
N GLU A 60 0.35 -10.29 2.99
CA GLU A 60 -0.06 -11.55 3.65
C GLU A 60 -1.40 -11.43 4.37
N ILE A 61 -1.66 -10.31 5.05
CA ILE A 61 -2.95 -10.04 5.70
C ILE A 61 -4.08 -10.07 4.66
N ARG A 62 -3.87 -9.39 3.52
CA ARG A 62 -4.88 -9.33 2.43
C ARG A 62 -5.12 -10.67 1.75
N GLU A 63 -4.06 -11.45 1.50
CA GLU A 63 -4.19 -12.77 0.90
C GLU A 63 -5.00 -13.71 1.80
N LYS A 64 -4.88 -13.58 3.14
CA LYS A 64 -5.73 -14.31 4.09
C LYS A 64 -7.20 -13.85 4.03
N GLU A 65 -7.46 -12.54 4.04
CA GLU A 65 -8.83 -11.98 3.97
C GLU A 65 -9.57 -12.39 2.68
N GLU A 66 -8.88 -12.35 1.53
CA GLU A 66 -9.44 -12.72 0.23
C GLU A 66 -9.65 -14.25 0.09
N GLY A 67 -8.83 -15.05 0.78
CA GLY A 67 -8.98 -16.51 0.85
C GLY A 67 -10.13 -16.98 1.75
N GLU A 68 -10.38 -16.27 2.85
CA GLU A 68 -11.50 -16.57 3.77
C GLU A 68 -12.85 -16.12 3.22
N SER A 69 -12.90 -15.04 2.44
CA SER A 69 -14.15 -14.53 1.82
C SER A 69 -14.73 -15.43 0.71
N LYS A 70 -13.98 -16.44 0.25
CA LYS A 70 -14.39 -17.39 -0.79
C LYS A 70 -14.78 -18.77 -0.26
N LYS A 71 -14.85 -18.93 1.07
CA LYS A 71 -15.18 -20.18 1.75
C LYS A 71 -16.55 -20.09 2.43
#